data_AF-A0A9R1X2W9-F1
#
_entry.id   AF-A0A9R1X2W9-F1
#
_cell.length_a   1.000
_cell.length_b   1.000
_cell.length_c   1.000
_cell.angle_alpha   90.00
_cell.angle_beta   90.00
_cell.angle_gamma   90.00
#
_symmetry.space_group_name_H-M   'P 1'
#
loop_
_entity.id
_entity.type
_entity.pdbx_description
1 polymer ?
#
loop_
_entity_poly.entity_id
_entity_poly.type
_entity_poly.pdbx_seq_one_letter_code
_entity_poly.pdbx_strand_id
1 'polypeptide(L)'
;MDVESFRVLEHCDDRNTQAVMDEIMNSVCTLAQDQYGNYVIQHVLQHGKPYERSAIINKIAGETVKMSLQKFASNVVEKCLTYGSPDERQLLVNEMLGSTDENEPLQAMMKDPFGNYVVQKVLETCDDQTRELILYILDIFPLFKSFIKFSLLDTELDERMRDLNLLSNSHFWRWP
;
A
#
# COMPACT_ATOMS: atom_id res chain seq x y z
N MET A 1 16.12 -19.83 0.46
CA MET A 1 15.27 -19.76 -0.74
C MET A 1 16.02 -18.95 -1.76
N ASP A 2 16.43 -19.64 -2.81
CA ASP A 2 17.69 -19.42 -3.51
C ASP A 2 17.66 -18.33 -4.57
N VAL A 3 18.81 -17.69 -4.71
CA VAL A 3 19.19 -16.56 -5.59
C VAL A 3 19.07 -16.90 -7.09
N GLU A 4 18.64 -18.12 -7.44
CA GLU A 4 18.59 -18.63 -8.82
C GLU A 4 17.29 -18.28 -9.58
N SER A 5 16.24 -17.76 -8.92
CA SER A 5 14.98 -17.41 -9.64
C SER A 5 14.98 -16.01 -10.29
N PHE A 6 15.96 -15.15 -10.03
CA PHE A 6 15.94 -13.75 -10.47
C PHE A 6 16.69 -13.46 -11.78
N ARG A 7 17.42 -14.42 -12.34
CA ARG A 7 18.30 -14.20 -13.50
C ARG A 7 17.64 -14.19 -14.87
N VAL A 8 16.33 -14.46 -14.96
CA VAL A 8 15.63 -14.55 -16.26
C VAL A 8 15.17 -13.18 -16.79
N LEU A 9 15.05 -12.16 -15.93
CA LEU A 9 14.54 -10.85 -16.37
C LEU A 9 15.63 -9.84 -16.75
N GLU A 10 16.89 -10.05 -16.35
CA GLU A 10 17.90 -8.99 -16.52
C GLU A 10 18.68 -9.04 -17.83
N HIS A 11 18.73 -10.16 -18.58
CA HIS A 11 19.54 -10.23 -19.80
C HIS A 11 19.02 -11.28 -20.79
N CYS A 12 18.15 -10.92 -21.74
CA CYS A 12 17.90 -11.71 -22.96
C CYS A 12 17.16 -10.91 -24.06
N ASP A 13 17.59 -11.16 -25.31
CA ASP A 13 17.15 -10.59 -26.59
C ASP A 13 15.62 -10.66 -26.84
N ASP A 14 15.09 -9.67 -27.56
CA ASP A 14 13.77 -9.02 -27.38
C ASP A 14 12.47 -9.85 -27.51
N ARG A 15 12.46 -11.07 -28.06
CA ARG A 15 11.17 -11.78 -28.36
C ARG A 15 10.67 -12.72 -27.27
N ASN A 16 11.58 -13.46 -26.64
CA ASN A 16 11.19 -14.40 -25.59
C ASN A 16 10.83 -13.65 -24.30
N THR A 17 11.57 -12.58 -24.00
CA THR A 17 11.30 -11.68 -22.87
C THR A 17 9.92 -11.02 -23.01
N GLN A 18 9.54 -10.60 -24.23
CA GLN A 18 8.22 -10.01 -24.47
C GLN A 18 7.08 -11.01 -24.25
N ALA A 19 7.20 -12.25 -24.75
CA ALA A 19 6.17 -13.28 -24.55
C ALA A 19 5.95 -13.62 -23.06
N VAL A 20 7.03 -13.68 -22.28
CA VAL A 20 6.95 -13.87 -20.83
C VAL A 20 6.29 -12.67 -20.15
N MET A 21 6.64 -11.45 -20.56
CA MET A 21 6.00 -10.25 -20.03
C MET A 21 4.51 -10.20 -20.34
N ASP A 22 4.10 -10.62 -21.54
CA ASP A 22 2.68 -10.68 -21.91
C ASP A 22 1.92 -11.70 -21.02
N GLU A 23 2.53 -12.85 -20.71
CA GLU A 23 1.94 -13.84 -19.79
C GLU A 23 1.82 -13.30 -18.36
N ILE A 24 2.85 -12.60 -17.87
CA ILE A 24 2.82 -11.90 -16.58
C ILE A 24 1.68 -10.88 -16.55
N MET A 25 1.54 -10.06 -17.60
CA MET A 25 0.49 -9.04 -17.71
C MET A 25 -0.91 -9.65 -17.74
N ASN A 26 -1.08 -10.82 -18.35
CA ASN A 26 -2.34 -11.54 -18.35
C ASN A 26 -2.68 -12.16 -16.99
N SER A 27 -1.69 -12.35 -16.12
CA SER A 27 -1.84 -13.08 -14.85
C SER A 27 -1.57 -12.23 -13.61
N VAL A 28 -1.54 -10.89 -13.72
CA VAL A 28 -1.16 -9.96 -12.63
C VAL A 28 -1.87 -10.27 -11.31
N CYS A 29 -3.21 -10.33 -11.30
CA CYS A 29 -3.96 -10.54 -10.06
C CYS A 29 -3.73 -11.93 -9.46
N THR A 30 -3.52 -12.95 -10.29
CA THR A 30 -3.21 -14.31 -9.85
C THR A 30 -1.81 -14.37 -9.24
N LEU A 31 -0.81 -13.80 -9.93
CA LEU A 31 0.57 -13.75 -9.47
C LEU A 31 0.70 -12.92 -8.20
N ALA A 32 0.02 -11.78 -8.10
CA ALA A 32 0.04 -10.94 -6.91
C ALA A 32 -0.41 -11.68 -5.63
N GLN A 33 -1.35 -12.62 -5.75
CA GLN A 33 -1.84 -13.43 -4.64
C GLN A 33 -0.99 -14.69 -4.39
N ASP A 34 -0.11 -15.07 -5.32
CA ASP A 34 0.74 -16.25 -5.17
C ASP A 34 1.94 -15.97 -4.24
N GLN A 35 2.33 -16.99 -3.47
CA GLN A 35 3.41 -16.89 -2.49
C GLN A 35 4.80 -16.60 -3.09
N TYR A 36 5.00 -16.89 -4.38
CA TYR A 36 6.23 -16.58 -5.12
C TYR A 36 5.99 -15.59 -6.26
N GLY A 37 4.86 -15.69 -6.95
CA GLY A 37 4.46 -14.81 -8.05
C GLY A 37 4.39 -13.34 -7.65
N ASN A 38 4.07 -13.05 -6.39
CA ASN A 38 4.00 -11.67 -5.92
C ASN A 38 5.35 -10.95 -6.08
N TYR A 39 6.48 -11.64 -5.89
CA TYR A 39 7.80 -11.05 -6.06
C TYR A 39 8.10 -10.68 -7.51
N VAL A 40 7.54 -11.41 -8.48
CA VAL A 40 7.66 -11.08 -9.90
C VAL A 40 6.94 -9.76 -10.18
N ILE A 41 5.71 -9.61 -9.69
CA ILE A 41 4.93 -8.38 -9.87
C ILE A 41 5.62 -7.19 -9.18
N GLN A 42 6.11 -7.38 -7.95
CA GLN A 42 6.87 -6.34 -7.24
C GLN A 42 8.14 -5.93 -8.01
N HIS A 43 8.84 -6.88 -8.63
CA HIS A 43 10.02 -6.60 -9.42
C HIS A 43 9.69 -5.75 -10.65
N VAL A 44 8.62 -6.07 -11.38
CA VAL A 44 8.18 -5.26 -12.53
C VAL A 44 7.73 -3.87 -12.08
N LEU A 45 7.01 -3.76 -10.96
CA LEU A 45 6.65 -2.45 -10.39
C LEU A 45 7.88 -1.59 -10.09
N GLN A 46 8.94 -2.18 -9.56
CA GLN A 46 10.14 -1.45 -9.14
C GLN A 46 11.11 -1.14 -10.31
N HIS A 47 11.31 -2.08 -11.22
CA HIS A 47 12.37 -2.04 -12.23
C HIS A 47 11.87 -2.08 -13.68
N GLY A 48 10.59 -2.44 -13.90
CA GLY A 48 9.99 -2.49 -15.22
C GLY A 48 9.82 -1.12 -15.87
N LYS A 49 9.45 -1.13 -17.14
CA LYS A 49 9.21 0.09 -17.92
C LYS A 49 7.96 0.81 -17.38
N PRO A 50 7.86 2.14 -17.52
CA PRO A 50 6.71 2.90 -17.01
C PRO A 50 5.35 2.35 -17.46
N TYR A 51 5.21 1.95 -18.73
CA TYR A 51 3.94 1.41 -19.24
C TYR A 51 3.59 0.03 -18.64
N GLU A 52 4.59 -0.79 -18.29
CA GLU A 52 4.41 -2.11 -17.67
C GLU A 52 3.91 -1.93 -16.23
N ARG A 53 4.55 -1.01 -15.51
CA ARG A 53 4.12 -0.59 -14.17
C ARG A 53 2.68 -0.07 -14.19
N SER A 54 2.38 0.88 -15.08
CA SER A 54 1.03 1.43 -15.23
C SER A 54 0.01 0.35 -15.58
N ALA A 55 0.35 -0.61 -16.45
CA ALA A 55 -0.53 -1.72 -16.77
C ALA A 55 -0.84 -2.62 -15.55
N ILE A 56 0.15 -2.87 -14.70
CA ILE A 56 -0.06 -3.61 -13.44
C ILE A 56 -0.96 -2.82 -12.50
N ILE A 57 -0.67 -1.53 -12.28
CA ILE A 57 -1.46 -0.70 -11.35
C ILE A 57 -2.91 -0.63 -11.80
N ASN A 58 -3.16 -0.42 -13.10
CA ASN A 58 -4.51 -0.41 -13.66
C ASN A 58 -5.24 -1.76 -13.61
N LYS A 59 -4.53 -2.89 -13.42
CA LYS A 59 -5.14 -4.21 -13.19
C LYS A 59 -5.43 -4.47 -11.71
N ILE A 60 -4.65 -3.88 -10.82
CA ILE A 60 -4.89 -3.93 -9.36
C ILE A 60 -6.03 -2.99 -8.98
N ALA A 61 -6.12 -1.85 -9.66
CA ALA A 61 -7.29 -0.99 -9.68
C ALA A 61 -8.59 -1.78 -9.93
N GLY A 62 -9.58 -1.57 -9.09
CA GLY A 62 -10.85 -2.30 -9.02
C GLY A 62 -10.86 -3.42 -7.97
N GLU A 63 -9.69 -3.91 -7.55
CA GLU A 63 -9.54 -4.97 -6.55
C GLU A 63 -8.65 -4.51 -5.38
N THR A 64 -8.35 -3.22 -5.26
CA THR A 64 -7.35 -2.67 -4.32
C THR A 64 -7.61 -3.11 -2.89
N VAL A 65 -8.85 -2.95 -2.43
CA VAL A 65 -9.26 -3.32 -1.07
C VAL A 65 -9.06 -4.81 -0.84
N LYS A 66 -9.60 -5.65 -1.74
CA LYS A 66 -9.50 -7.11 -1.62
C LYS A 66 -8.04 -7.59 -1.61
N MET A 67 -7.20 -7.06 -2.50
CA MET A 67 -5.78 -7.39 -2.57
C MET A 67 -5.02 -6.96 -1.31
N SER A 68 -5.41 -5.83 -0.71
CA SER A 68 -4.81 -5.33 0.52
C SER A 68 -5.05 -6.22 1.73
N LEU A 69 -6.14 -7.00 1.74
CA LEU A 69 -6.47 -7.94 2.81
C LEU A 69 -5.80 -9.32 2.61
N GLN A 70 -4.97 -9.49 1.59
CA GLN A 70 -4.28 -10.75 1.30
C GLN A 70 -2.80 -10.68 1.68
N LYS A 71 -2.32 -11.72 2.37
CA LYS A 71 -0.94 -11.81 2.88
C LYS A 71 0.16 -11.45 1.87
N PHE A 72 0.00 -11.89 0.62
CA PHE A 72 1.01 -11.69 -0.43
C PHE A 72 0.72 -10.45 -1.27
N ALA A 73 -0.55 -10.26 -1.65
CA ALA A 73 -0.94 -9.17 -2.54
C ALA A 73 -0.89 -7.80 -1.84
N SER A 74 -0.99 -7.71 -0.50
CA SER A 74 -0.83 -6.45 0.22
C SER A 74 0.51 -5.77 -0.09
N ASN A 75 1.59 -6.55 -0.16
CA ASN A 75 2.93 -6.03 -0.53
C ASN A 75 2.96 -5.50 -1.97
N VAL A 76 2.18 -6.10 -2.87
CA VAL A 76 2.04 -5.61 -4.25
C VAL A 76 1.31 -4.28 -4.27
N VAL A 77 0.24 -4.13 -3.49
CA VAL A 77 -0.49 -2.85 -3.36
C VAL A 77 0.41 -1.76 -2.79
N GLU A 78 1.22 -2.05 -1.77
CA GLU A 78 2.21 -1.10 -1.25
C GLU A 78 3.20 -0.62 -2.31
N LYS A 79 3.64 -1.54 -3.19
CA LYS A 79 4.54 -1.21 -4.31
C LYS A 79 3.82 -0.39 -5.38
N CYS A 80 2.55 -0.64 -5.66
CA CYS A 80 1.73 0.21 -6.52
C CYS A 80 1.65 1.65 -5.97
N LEU A 81 1.38 1.81 -4.66
CA LEU A 81 1.35 3.12 -4.00
C LEU A 81 2.71 3.83 -4.07
N THR A 82 3.81 3.07 -3.92
CA THR A 82 5.17 3.62 -3.94
C THR A 82 5.60 4.09 -5.33
N TYR A 83 5.37 3.29 -6.37
CA TYR A 83 5.92 3.55 -7.71
C TYR A 83 4.92 4.13 -8.72
N GLY A 84 3.63 4.14 -8.38
CA GLY A 84 2.60 4.77 -9.19
C GLY A 84 2.77 6.29 -9.29
N SER A 85 2.30 6.83 -10.41
CA SER A 85 2.10 8.27 -10.57
C SER A 85 1.07 8.81 -9.57
N PRO A 86 1.01 10.14 -9.36
CA PRO A 86 0.01 10.74 -8.49
C PRO A 86 -1.43 10.32 -8.84
N ASP A 87 -1.79 10.31 -10.12
CA ASP A 87 -3.14 9.95 -10.58
C ASP A 87 -3.45 8.46 -10.31
N GLU A 88 -2.49 7.58 -10.57
CA GLU A 88 -2.62 6.15 -10.28
C GLU A 88 -2.72 5.88 -8.78
N ARG A 89 -1.93 6.58 -7.95
CA ARG A 89 -2.02 6.48 -6.49
C ARG A 89 -3.39 6.95 -6.01
N GLN A 90 -3.86 8.08 -6.53
CA GLN A 90 -5.17 8.63 -6.16
C GLN A 90 -6.29 7.65 -6.52
N LEU A 91 -6.18 6.96 -7.65
CA LEU A 91 -7.14 5.94 -8.05
C LEU A 91 -7.23 4.80 -7.01
N LEU A 92 -6.10 4.28 -6.55
CA LEU A 92 -6.06 3.23 -5.51
C LEU A 92 -6.62 3.73 -4.17
N VAL A 93 -6.26 4.96 -3.79
CA VAL A 93 -6.75 5.60 -2.56
C VAL A 93 -8.26 5.80 -2.59
N ASN A 94 -8.82 6.23 -3.71
CA ASN A 94 -10.27 6.43 -3.85
C ASN A 94 -11.06 5.14 -3.62
N GLU A 95 -10.53 3.99 -4.05
CA GLU A 95 -11.14 2.69 -3.74
C GLU A 95 -11.09 2.35 -2.25
N MET A 96 -9.99 2.70 -1.57
CA MET A 96 -9.83 2.49 -0.14
C MET A 96 -10.78 3.35 0.69
N LEU A 97 -10.97 4.61 0.30
CA LEU A 97 -11.93 5.51 0.94
C LEU A 97 -13.38 5.05 0.69
N GLY A 98 -13.64 4.44 -0.48
CA GLY A 98 -14.96 3.99 -0.88
C GLY A 98 -15.85 5.15 -1.36
N SER A 99 -17.07 4.82 -1.77
CA SER A 99 -18.03 5.79 -2.33
C SER A 99 -19.19 6.12 -1.38
N THR A 100 -19.21 5.51 -0.19
CA THR A 100 -20.26 5.69 0.81
C THR A 100 -19.74 6.45 2.01
N ASP A 101 -20.62 7.20 2.67
CA ASP A 101 -20.28 7.99 3.87
C ASP A 101 -19.73 7.15 5.03
N GLU A 102 -19.90 5.83 4.98
CA GLU A 102 -19.52 4.90 6.04
C GLU A 102 -18.02 4.54 6.02
N ASN A 103 -17.27 4.86 4.95
CA ASN A 103 -15.84 4.54 4.80
C ASN A 103 -15.51 3.07 5.17
N GLU A 104 -16.44 2.14 4.94
CA GLU A 104 -16.34 0.74 5.36
C GLU A 104 -15.06 0.04 4.87
N PRO A 105 -14.58 0.26 3.62
CA PRO A 105 -13.39 -0.42 3.13
C PRO A 105 -12.13 -0.02 3.91
N LEU A 106 -11.96 1.28 4.16
CA LEU A 106 -10.83 1.79 4.92
C LEU A 106 -10.83 1.22 6.34
N GLN A 107 -11.98 1.21 7.01
CA GLN A 107 -12.12 0.66 8.35
C GLN A 107 -11.81 -0.85 8.40
N ALA A 108 -12.24 -1.61 7.39
CA ALA A 108 -11.93 -3.02 7.27
C ALA A 108 -10.42 -3.24 7.12
N MET A 109 -9.76 -2.47 6.25
CA MET A 109 -8.32 -2.52 6.05
C MET A 109 -7.55 -2.18 7.32
N MET A 110 -7.97 -1.16 8.07
CA MET A 110 -7.31 -0.78 9.32
C MET A 110 -7.32 -1.91 10.36
N LYS A 111 -8.37 -2.71 10.44
CA LYS A 111 -8.47 -3.85 11.38
C LYS A 111 -7.77 -5.12 10.89
N ASP A 112 -7.43 -5.18 9.61
CA ASP A 112 -6.89 -6.38 8.98
C ASP A 112 -5.38 -6.56 9.26
N PRO A 113 -4.89 -7.78 9.50
CA PRO A 113 -3.47 -8.05 9.76
C PRO A 113 -2.51 -7.65 8.63
N PHE A 114 -2.99 -7.46 7.40
CA PHE A 114 -2.21 -7.04 6.24
C PHE A 114 -2.62 -5.65 5.75
N GLY A 115 -3.92 -5.39 5.68
CA GLY A 115 -4.49 -4.14 5.18
C GLY A 115 -4.00 -2.91 5.95
N ASN A 116 -3.73 -3.04 7.25
CA ASN A 116 -3.24 -1.94 8.08
C ASN A 116 -1.90 -1.38 7.55
N TYR A 117 -1.02 -2.23 7.01
CA TYR A 117 0.25 -1.80 6.42
C TYR A 117 0.05 -1.05 5.10
N VAL A 118 -1.00 -1.38 4.35
CA VAL A 118 -1.36 -0.63 3.12
C VAL A 118 -1.88 0.77 3.48
N VAL A 119 -2.75 0.88 4.50
CA VAL A 119 -3.22 2.20 4.98
C VAL A 119 -2.05 3.06 5.46
N GLN A 120 -1.11 2.42 6.19
CA GLN A 120 0.15 3.05 6.59
C GLN A 120 0.94 3.57 5.39
N LYS A 121 1.08 2.75 4.33
CA LYS A 121 1.77 3.17 3.09
C LYS A 121 1.10 4.35 2.40
N VAL A 122 -0.24 4.42 2.42
CA VAL A 122 -0.97 5.58 1.90
C VAL A 122 -0.59 6.83 2.68
N LEU A 123 -0.59 6.80 4.02
CA LEU A 123 -0.22 7.95 4.84
C LEU A 123 1.20 8.46 4.55
N GLU A 124 2.14 7.59 4.18
CA GLU A 124 3.50 7.96 3.77
C GLU A 124 3.60 8.57 2.38
N THR A 125 2.70 8.19 1.45
CA THR A 125 2.86 8.48 0.01
C THR A 125 1.80 9.43 -0.56
N CYS A 126 0.68 9.64 0.13
CA CYS A 126 -0.38 10.51 -0.35
C CYS A 126 -0.05 12.01 -0.18
N ASP A 127 -0.85 12.85 -0.83
CA ASP A 127 -0.82 14.30 -0.61
C ASP A 127 -1.44 14.68 0.75
N ASP A 128 -1.22 15.93 1.14
CA ASP A 128 -1.67 16.43 2.44
C ASP A 128 -3.19 16.38 2.59
N GLN A 129 -3.95 16.60 1.51
CA GLN A 129 -5.42 16.55 1.54
C GLN A 129 -5.93 15.15 1.87
N THR A 130 -5.39 14.14 1.20
CA THR A 130 -5.70 12.73 1.45
C THR A 130 -5.26 12.32 2.85
N ARG A 131 -4.08 12.76 3.29
CA ARG A 131 -3.57 12.48 4.64
C ARG A 131 -4.51 13.03 5.70
N GLU A 132 -4.89 14.31 5.59
CA GLU A 132 -5.82 14.96 6.51
C GLU A 132 -7.18 14.25 6.57
N LEU A 133 -7.72 13.81 5.43
CA LEU A 133 -8.97 13.05 5.39
C LEU A 133 -8.87 11.72 6.15
N ILE A 134 -7.79 10.94 5.91
CA ILE A 134 -7.60 9.66 6.60
C ILE A 134 -7.40 9.88 8.11
N LEU A 135 -6.65 10.91 8.51
CA LEU A 135 -6.45 11.28 9.91
C LEU A 135 -7.76 11.72 10.58
N TYR A 136 -8.60 12.47 9.88
CA TYR A 136 -9.94 12.84 10.37
C TYR A 136 -10.81 11.61 10.64
N ILE A 137 -10.80 10.63 9.74
CA ILE A 137 -11.52 9.36 9.94
C ILE A 137 -10.97 8.62 11.17
N LEU A 138 -9.65 8.61 11.38
CA LEU A 138 -9.02 8.01 12.56
C LEU A 138 -9.37 8.72 13.87
N ASP A 139 -9.56 10.04 13.83
CA ASP A 139 -9.97 10.83 14.99
C ASP A 139 -11.43 10.56 15.38
N ILE A 140 -12.32 10.36 14.39
CA ILE A 140 -13.71 9.97 14.65
C ILE A 140 -13.80 8.58 15.30
N PHE A 141 -12.86 7.70 14.96
CA PHE A 141 -12.87 6.32 15.43
C PHE A 141 -11.55 5.94 16.14
N PRO A 142 -11.36 6.40 17.40
CA PRO A 142 -10.08 6.28 18.12
C PRO A 142 -9.55 4.84 18.26
N LEU A 143 -10.42 3.83 18.22
CA LEU A 143 -10.01 2.43 18.28
C LEU A 143 -9.10 2.03 17.10
N PHE A 144 -9.27 2.63 15.92
CA PHE A 144 -8.46 2.29 14.74
C PHE A 144 -7.02 2.81 14.81
N LYS A 145 -6.75 3.85 15.61
CA LYS A 145 -5.39 4.35 15.84
C LYS A 145 -4.46 3.25 16.37
N SER A 146 -4.99 2.34 17.19
CA SER A 146 -4.21 1.23 17.74
C SER A 146 -3.76 0.19 16.71
N PHE A 147 -4.44 0.10 15.57
CA PHE A 147 -4.14 -0.87 14.52
C PHE A 147 -3.21 -0.32 13.44
N ILE A 148 -3.23 1.00 13.23
CA ILE A 148 -2.21 1.72 12.46
C ILE A 148 -1.09 2.09 13.43
N LYS A 149 -0.33 1.08 13.89
CA LYS A 149 0.91 1.36 14.63
C LYS A 149 1.83 2.17 13.73
N PHE A 150 2.37 3.28 14.20
CA PHE A 150 3.45 3.95 13.47
C PHE A 150 4.43 4.69 14.37
N SER A 151 5.71 4.40 14.12
CA SER A 151 6.85 5.27 14.36
C SER A 151 6.73 6.66 13.70
N LEU A 152 5.75 6.88 12.82
CA LEU A 152 5.51 8.17 12.13
C LEU A 152 4.39 9.02 12.77
N LEU A 153 3.31 8.39 13.24
CA LEU A 153 2.23 9.07 13.97
C LEU A 153 2.72 9.58 15.33
N ASP A 154 3.58 8.83 16.02
CA ASP A 154 4.19 9.31 17.26
C ASP A 154 5.06 10.54 17.02
N THR A 155 5.80 10.62 15.90
CA THR A 155 6.67 11.78 15.63
C THR A 155 5.85 13.04 15.34
N GLU A 156 4.81 12.95 14.51
CA GLU A 156 4.01 14.10 14.09
C GLU A 156 2.98 14.52 15.15
N LEU A 157 2.42 13.56 15.91
CA LEU A 157 1.61 13.86 17.08
C LEU A 157 2.47 14.37 18.24
N ASP A 158 3.69 13.86 18.47
CA ASP A 158 4.60 14.43 19.48
C ASP A 158 5.01 15.85 19.12
N GLU A 159 5.27 16.14 17.83
CA GLU A 159 5.57 17.50 17.38
C GLU A 159 4.36 18.42 17.59
N ARG A 160 3.15 18.01 17.18
CA ARG A 160 1.93 18.78 17.44
C ARG A 160 1.61 18.92 18.94
N MET A 161 1.91 17.91 19.76
CA MET A 161 1.72 17.96 21.22
C MET A 161 2.81 18.79 21.93
N ARG A 162 4.03 18.88 21.39
CA ARG A 162 5.06 19.87 21.81
C ARG A 162 4.59 21.28 21.53
N ASP A 163 4.09 21.53 20.31
CA ASP A 163 3.60 22.85 19.92
C ASP A 163 2.42 23.32 20.78
N LEU A 164 1.62 22.36 21.28
CA LEU A 164 0.50 22.60 22.19
C LEU A 164 0.88 22.53 23.70
N ASN A 165 2.15 22.30 24.06
CA ASN A 165 2.63 22.17 25.44
C ASN A 165 1.93 21.08 26.30
N LEU A 166 1.39 20.03 25.66
CA LEU A 166 0.60 18.98 26.34
C LEU A 166 1.44 17.80 26.86
N LEU A 167 2.73 17.75 26.53
CA LEU A 167 3.62 16.63 26.89
C LEU A 167 4.00 16.58 28.38
N SER A 168 3.82 17.65 29.15
CA SER A 168 4.19 17.66 30.57
C SER A 168 3.19 16.91 31.48
N ASN A 169 2.07 16.40 30.95
CA ASN A 169 0.97 15.87 31.76
C ASN A 169 0.47 14.45 31.41
N SER A 170 1.12 13.71 30.50
CA SER A 170 0.62 12.38 30.09
C SER A 170 1.49 11.24 30.63
N HIS A 171 1.08 10.69 31.78
CA HIS A 171 1.48 9.34 32.23
C HIS A 171 0.92 8.20 31.34
N PHE A 172 0.37 8.53 30.17
CA PHE A 172 -0.43 7.62 29.34
C PHE A 172 0.39 6.78 28.35
N TRP A 173 1.68 7.10 28.14
CA TRP A 173 2.51 6.51 27.08
C TRP A 173 3.57 5.51 27.54
N ARG A 174 3.48 4.96 28.76
CA ARG A 174 4.28 3.78 29.13
C ARG A 174 3.42 2.53 29.05
N TRP A 175 3.66 1.71 28.03
CA TRP A 175 3.29 0.28 28.01
C TRP A 175 4.60 -0.55 27.87
N PRO A 176 4.62 -1.81 28.34
CA PRO A 176 5.80 -2.59 28.73
C PRO A 176 6.58 -3.21 27.57
#